data_AF-A0A497MHU0-F1
#
_entry.id   AF-A0A497MHU0-F1
#
_cell.length_a   1.000
_cell.length_b   1.000
_cell.length_c   1.000
_cell.angle_alpha   90.00
_cell.angle_beta   90.00
_cell.angle_gamma   90.00
#
_symmetry.space_group_name_H-M   'P 1'
#
loop_
_entity.id
_entity.type
_entity.pdbx_description
1 polymer ?
#
loop_
_entity_poly.entity_id
_entity_poly.type
_entity_poly.pdbx_seq_one_letter_code
_entity_poly.pdbx_strand_id
1 'polypeptide(L)'
;SIMWIEVGGMGPRDVAEQLIDAGIQIPGRRRTVKSIERLMKRYIPTVSILGGAIIGLIAAVSDLFNVFGSGTGVLLSVDIAYQYYQLLVRERVAEMYPVLRPLLEK
;
A
#
# COMPACT_ATOMS: atom_id res chain seq x y z
N SER A 1 -1.23 6.16 14.26
CA SER A 1 -0.91 5.94 12.84
C SER A 1 0.29 5.02 12.60
N ILE A 2 1.17 4.77 13.58
CA ILE A 2 2.35 3.88 13.41
C ILE A 2 2.00 2.39 13.57
N MET A 3 1.03 2.06 14.44
CA MET A 3 0.62 0.67 14.69
C MET A 3 0.10 -0.07 13.45
N TRP A 4 -0.64 0.60 12.55
CA TRP A 4 -1.16 -0.05 11.33
C TRP A 4 -0.04 -0.40 10.32
N ILE A 5 1.06 0.35 10.37
CA ILE A 5 2.23 0.15 9.50
C ILE A 5 3.03 -1.07 9.97
N GLU A 6 3.19 -1.23 11.29
CA GLU A 6 3.87 -2.38 11.90
C GLU A 6 3.00 -3.66 11.86
N VAL A 7 1.69 -3.56 12.03
CA VAL A 7 0.76 -4.72 11.98
C VAL A 7 0.49 -5.17 10.53
N GLY A 8 0.53 -4.26 9.57
CA GLY A 8 0.29 -4.56 8.15
C GLY A 8 1.50 -5.11 7.39
N GLY A 9 2.63 -5.39 8.06
CA GLY A 9 3.86 -5.83 7.38
C GLY A 9 4.42 -4.79 6.40
N MET A 10 4.05 -3.52 6.57
CA MET A 10 4.51 -2.38 5.78
C MET A 10 5.61 -1.61 6.52
N GLY A 11 6.29 -2.28 7.45
CA GLY A 11 7.39 -1.70 8.20
C GLY A 11 8.52 -1.26 7.26
N PRO A 12 9.33 -0.25 7.62
CA PRO A 12 10.48 0.16 6.84
C PRO A 12 11.48 -0.96 6.52
N ARG A 13 11.51 -2.00 7.38
CA ARG A 13 12.31 -3.21 7.20
C ARG A 13 11.67 -4.16 6.21
N ASP A 14 10.39 -4.49 6.42
CA ASP A 14 9.64 -5.42 5.57
C ASP A 14 9.58 -4.92 4.12
N VAL A 15 9.29 -3.63 3.92
CA VAL A 15 9.29 -2.99 2.60
C VAL A 15 10.69 -2.99 1.98
N ALA A 16 11.74 -2.80 2.79
CA ALA A 16 13.11 -2.84 2.30
C ALA A 16 13.55 -4.26 1.89
N GLU A 17 13.11 -5.29 2.60
CA GLU A 17 13.33 -6.69 2.26
C GLU A 17 12.57 -7.06 0.98
N GLN A 18 11.28 -6.71 0.88
CA GLN A 18 10.48 -6.89 -0.34
C GLN A 18 11.10 -6.21 -1.57
N LEU A 19 11.67 -5.00 -1.40
CA LEU A 19 12.32 -4.28 -2.51
C LEU A 19 13.58 -5.00 -3.01
N ILE A 20 14.34 -5.60 -2.09
CA ILE A 20 15.55 -6.37 -2.42
C ILE A 20 15.16 -7.69 -3.09
N ASP A 21 14.13 -8.36 -2.58
CA ASP A 21 13.62 -9.63 -3.11
C ASP A 21 12.98 -9.43 -4.50
N ALA A 22 12.37 -8.28 -4.76
CA ALA A 22 11.91 -7.85 -6.08
C ALA A 22 13.06 -7.54 -7.08
N GLY A 23 14.32 -7.70 -6.66
CA GLY A 23 15.50 -7.47 -7.50
C GLY A 23 15.86 -6.00 -7.70
N ILE A 24 15.22 -5.07 -6.97
CA ILE A 24 15.53 -3.64 -7.07
C ILE A 24 16.89 -3.38 -6.42
N GLN A 25 17.88 -3.08 -7.25
CA GLN A 25 19.21 -2.65 -6.82
C GLN A 25 19.31 -1.15 -6.93
N ILE A 26 19.49 -0.48 -5.80
CA ILE A 26 19.80 0.95 -5.78
C ILE A 26 21.24 1.14 -6.31
N PRO A 27 21.45 1.83 -7.44
CA PRO A 27 22.78 2.05 -7.99
C PRO A 27 23.69 2.78 -6.98
N GLY A 28 24.89 2.27 -6.74
CA GLY A 28 25.93 2.96 -5.95
C GLY A 28 26.03 2.64 -4.46
N ARG A 29 25.26 1.69 -3.90
CA ARG A 29 25.46 1.13 -2.54
C ARG A 29 25.44 -0.40 -2.56
N ARG A 30 26.13 -1.05 -1.60
CA ARG A 30 26.06 -2.51 -1.39
C ARG A 30 24.60 -2.92 -1.13
N ARG A 31 24.17 -4.09 -1.63
CA ARG A 31 22.85 -4.68 -1.33
C ARG A 31 22.74 -4.96 0.16
N THR A 32 22.30 -3.99 0.95
CA THR A 32 22.18 -4.14 2.40
C THR A 32 20.88 -3.51 2.86
N VAL A 33 20.02 -4.34 3.45
CA VAL A 33 18.70 -4.00 4.01
C VAL A 33 18.75 -2.69 4.81
N LYS A 34 19.79 -2.51 5.62
CA LYS A 34 20.01 -1.34 6.48
C LYS A 34 20.08 0.02 5.76
N SER A 35 20.54 0.04 4.49
CA SER A 35 20.61 1.28 3.71
C SER A 35 19.25 1.68 3.16
N ILE A 36 18.47 0.70 2.70
CA ILE A 36 17.12 0.91 2.14
C ILE A 36 16.13 1.17 3.27
N GLU A 37 16.24 0.46 4.39
CA GLU A 37 15.48 0.67 5.62
C GLU A 37 15.58 2.12 6.11
N ARG A 38 16.79 2.71 6.10
CA ARG A 38 16.99 4.10 6.53
C ARG A 38 16.25 5.11 5.64
N LEU A 39 16.16 4.81 4.34
CA LEU A 39 15.40 5.62 3.41
C LEU A 39 13.89 5.47 3.69
N MET A 40 13.40 4.23 3.74
CA MET A 40 11.99 3.94 4.00
C MET A 40 11.50 4.47 5.34
N LYS A 41 12.35 4.47 6.37
CA LYS A 41 12.03 5.04 7.69
C LYS A 41 11.68 6.54 7.64
N ARG A 42 12.17 7.27 6.63
CA ARG A 42 11.84 8.69 6.44
C ARG A 42 10.65 8.90 5.49
N TYR A 43 10.54 8.07 4.45
CA TYR A 43 9.49 8.22 3.44
C TYR A 43 8.13 7.69 3.90
N ILE A 44 8.08 6.50 4.50
CA ILE A 44 6.83 5.86 4.95
C ILE A 44 6.00 6.80 5.85
N PRO A 45 6.52 7.35 6.96
CA PRO A 45 5.71 8.22 7.82
C PRO A 45 5.27 9.51 7.12
N THR A 46 6.10 10.05 6.22
CA THR A 46 5.76 11.27 5.47
C THR A 46 4.59 11.01 4.51
N VAL A 47 4.64 9.90 3.76
CA VAL A 47 3.60 9.52 2.81
C VAL A 47 2.30 9.16 3.53
N SER A 48 2.37 8.46 4.67
CA SER A 48 1.18 8.11 5.46
C SER A 48 0.46 9.34 6.01
N ILE A 49 1.20 10.33 6.52
CA ILE A 49 0.60 11.57 7.03
C ILE A 49 0.01 12.40 5.89
N LEU A 50 0.74 12.53 4.78
CA LEU A 50 0.27 13.28 3.61
C LEU A 50 -0.98 12.63 2.99
N GLY A 51 -0.96 11.31 2.82
CA GLY A 51 -2.09 10.55 2.29
C GLY A 51 -3.32 10.66 3.20
N GLY A 52 -3.14 10.52 4.52
CA GLY A 52 -4.23 10.72 5.48
C GLY A 52 -4.80 12.13 5.46
N ALA A 53 -3.96 13.15 5.36
CA ALA A 53 -4.39 14.55 5.26
C ALA A 53 -5.19 14.82 3.97
N ILE A 54 -4.75 14.29 2.83
CA ILE A 54 -5.44 14.44 1.55
C ILE A 54 -6.80 13.74 1.58
N ILE A 55 -6.86 12.49 2.04
CA ILE A 55 -8.11 11.73 2.14
C ILE A 55 -9.09 12.43 3.09
N GLY A 56 -8.62 12.91 4.24
CA GLY A 56 -9.43 13.68 5.18
C GLY A 56 -9.95 14.99 4.58
N LEU A 57 -9.14 15.70 3.79
CA LEU A 57 -9.56 16.89 3.07
C LEU A 57 -10.66 16.56 2.04
N ILE A 58 -10.47 15.51 1.25
CA ILE A 58 -11.45 15.06 0.24
C ILE A 58 -12.77 14.68 0.90
N ALA A 59 -12.72 13.97 2.02
CA ALA A 59 -13.91 13.61 2.80
C ALA A 59 -14.64 14.85 3.31
N ALA A 60 -13.93 15.78 3.93
CA ALA A 60 -14.51 17.02 4.46
C ALA A 60 -15.11 17.92 3.37
N VAL A 61 -14.45 18.02 2.21
CA VAL A 61 -14.96 18.76 1.05
C VAL A 61 -16.23 18.08 0.51
N SER A 62 -16.23 16.75 0.40
CA SER A 62 -17.37 15.99 -0.11
C SER A 62 -18.58 16.05 0.84
N ASP A 63 -18.36 16.10 2.14
CA ASP A 63 -19.41 16.34 3.14
C ASP A 63 -19.98 17.77 3.01
N LEU A 64 -19.15 18.77 2.71
CA LEU A 64 -19.62 20.15 2.44
C LEU A 64 -20.50 20.24 1.17
N PHE A 65 -20.19 19.44 0.15
CA PHE A 65 -21.01 19.34 -1.07
C PHE A 65 -22.27 18.46 -0.89
N ASN A 66 -22.55 17.99 0.33
CA ASN A 66 -23.71 17.18 0.71
C ASN A 66 -23.95 15.98 -0.23
N VAL A 67 -22.86 15.30 -0.59
CA VAL A 67 -22.89 14.11 -1.45
C VAL A 67 -23.75 13.02 -0.81
N PHE A 68 -24.63 12.40 -1.60
CA PHE A 68 -25.47 11.29 -1.16
C PHE A 68 -24.60 10.17 -0.56
N GLY A 69 -24.82 9.88 0.72
CA GLY A 69 -24.09 8.82 1.46
C GLY A 69 -22.85 9.27 2.25
N SER A 70 -22.61 10.59 2.40
CA SER A 70 -21.40 11.18 3.01
C SER A 70 -20.13 10.92 2.19
N GLY A 71 -19.25 11.92 2.14
CA GLY A 71 -17.95 11.85 1.48
C GLY A 71 -17.11 10.67 1.97
N THR A 72 -17.19 10.37 3.26
CA THR A 72 -16.50 9.22 3.86
C THR A 72 -17.10 7.89 3.40
N GLY A 73 -18.43 7.80 3.30
CA GLY A 73 -19.12 6.57 2.87
C GLY A 73 -18.85 6.22 1.42
N VAL A 74 -18.78 7.21 0.54
CA VAL A 74 -18.42 7.01 -0.88
C VAL A 74 -16.98 6.53 -1.02
N LEU A 75 -16.03 7.14 -0.30
CA LEU A 75 -14.63 6.72 -0.33
C LEU A 75 -14.46 5.27 0.12
N LEU A 76 -15.10 4.88 1.21
CA LEU A 76 -15.09 3.50 1.69
C LEU A 76 -15.71 2.52 0.68
N SER A 77 -16.82 2.92 0.05
CA SER A 77 -17.49 2.08 -0.95
C SER A 77 -16.59 1.81 -2.16
N VAL A 78 -15.91 2.85 -2.65
CA VAL A 78 -14.95 2.73 -3.77
C VAL A 78 -13.74 1.89 -3.35
N ASP A 79 -13.20 2.09 -2.15
CA ASP A 79 -12.05 1.34 -1.64
C ASP A 79 -12.36 -0.16 -1.52
N ILE A 80 -13.49 -0.51 -0.92
CA ILE A 80 -13.93 -1.91 -0.80
C ILE A 80 -14.13 -2.53 -2.19
N ALA A 81 -14.81 -1.84 -3.11
CA ALA A 81 -15.01 -2.32 -4.47
C ALA A 81 -13.69 -2.57 -5.20
N TYR A 82 -12.70 -1.68 -5.02
CA TYR A 82 -11.38 -1.83 -5.60
C TYR A 82 -10.61 -3.00 -4.98
N GLN A 83 -10.67 -3.18 -3.66
CA GLN A 83 -10.07 -4.32 -2.98
C GLN A 83 -10.65 -5.66 -3.49
N TYR A 84 -11.97 -5.74 -3.66
CA TYR A 84 -12.62 -6.91 -4.26
C TYR A 84 -12.17 -7.12 -5.71
N TYR A 85 -12.06 -6.06 -6.50
CA TYR A 85 -11.55 -6.15 -7.88
C TYR A 85 -10.12 -6.72 -7.90
N GLN A 86 -9.23 -6.23 -7.04
CA GLN A 86 -7.85 -6.73 -6.92
C GLN A 86 -7.82 -8.21 -6.53
N LEU A 87 -8.66 -8.62 -5.58
CA LEU A 87 -8.77 -10.02 -5.16
C LEU A 87 -9.20 -10.91 -6.33
N LEU A 88 -10.22 -10.51 -7.06
CA LEU A 88 -10.73 -11.24 -8.23
C LEU A 88 -9.68 -11.35 -9.33
N VAL A 89 -8.98 -10.24 -9.62
CA VAL A 89 -7.89 -10.24 -10.61
C VAL A 89 -6.77 -11.18 -10.17
N ARG A 90 -6.41 -11.19 -8.88
CA ARG A 90 -5.38 -12.08 -8.34
C ARG A 90 -5.76 -13.55 -8.49
N GLU A 91 -7.02 -13.90 -8.19
CA GLU A 91 -7.56 -15.25 -8.42
C GLU A 91 -7.52 -15.62 -9.90
N ARG A 92 -7.97 -14.73 -10.79
CA ARG A 92 -7.95 -14.97 -12.24
C ARG A 92 -6.55 -15.16 -12.81
N VAL A 93 -5.57 -14.38 -12.33
CA VAL A 93 -4.17 -14.54 -12.71
C VAL A 93 -3.62 -15.87 -12.19
N ALA A 94 -3.98 -16.28 -10.97
CA ALA A 94 -3.56 -17.55 -10.38
C ALA A 94 -4.22 -18.78 -11.05
N GLU A 95 -5.42 -18.63 -11.62
CA GLU A 95 -6.10 -19.63 -12.45
C GLU A 95 -5.49 -19.71 -13.85
N MET A 96 -5.20 -18.57 -14.48
CA MET A 96 -4.68 -18.48 -15.85
C MET A 96 -3.21 -18.92 -15.95
N TYR A 97 -2.43 -18.72 -14.87
CA TYR A 97 -1.03 -19.14 -14.78
C TYR A 97 -0.79 -19.97 -13.51
N PRO A 98 -1.14 -21.27 -13.52
CA PRO A 98 -0.95 -22.15 -12.35
C PRO A 98 0.52 -22.28 -11.91
N VAL A 99 1.47 -21.97 -12.80
CA VAL A 99 2.93 -21.98 -12.53
C VAL A 99 3.40 -20.76 -11.72
N LEU A 100 2.64 -19.65 -11.71
CA LEU A 100 2.98 -18.44 -10.95
C LEU A 100 2.41 -18.45 -9.51
N ARG A 101 1.60 -19.47 -9.15
CA ARG A 101 1.05 -19.66 -7.79
C ARG A 101 2.10 -19.52 -6.67
N PRO A 102 3.27 -20.19 -6.71
CA PRO A 102 4.26 -20.09 -5.64
C PRO A 102 4.98 -18.73 -5.56
N LEU A 103 4.83 -17.85 -6.55
CA LEU A 103 5.42 -16.50 -6.55
C LEU A 103 4.45 -15.43 -6.00
N LEU A 104 3.14 -15.67 -6.11
CA LEU A 104 2.08 -14.74 -5.65
C LEU A 104 1.67 -14.95 -4.19
N GLU A 105 1.95 -16.13 -3.63
CA GLU A 105 1.77 -16.47 -2.21
C GLU A 105 2.97 -16.09 -1.33
N LYS A 106 4.07 -15.59 -1.90
CA LYS A 106 5.20 -15.02 -1.17
C LYS A 106 5.07 -13.51 -0.97
#